data_AF-A0A7C3V0H3-F1
#
_entry.id   AF-A0A7C3V0H3-F1
#
_cell.length_a   1.000
_cell.length_b   1.000
_cell.length_c   1.000
_cell.angle_alpha   90.00
_cell.angle_beta   90.00
_cell.angle_gamma   90.00
#
_symmetry.space_group_name_H-M   'P 1'
#
loop_
_entity.id
_entity.type
_entity.pdbx_description
1 polymer ?
#
loop_
_entity_poly.entity_id
_entity_poly.type
_entity_poly.pdbx_seq_one_letter_code
_entity_poly.pdbx_strand_id
1 'polypeptide(L)'
;MNSLNRFQCKRGQALALDAAIACILALLVLLVGINAVSSAASRAKEMQEQVSLESRAISIADFVIKEGAVFREDSAYGPIAHTHEIDEQRFNSLSFSSTCIELLNSGGHAVCSGKVCIKRPVILHSSMEAGFLVVCVK
;
A
#
# COMPACT_ATOMS: atom_id res chain seq x y z
N MET A 1 34.90 -6.16 68.17
CA MET A 1 33.92 -6.77 67.24
C MET A 1 33.15 -5.76 66.37
N ASN A 2 33.63 -4.52 66.18
CA ASN A 2 32.92 -3.49 65.38
C ASN A 2 33.44 -3.27 63.94
N SER A 3 34.56 -3.89 63.53
CA SER A 3 35.15 -3.67 62.19
C SER A 3 34.62 -4.62 61.11
N LEU A 4 34.32 -5.89 61.45
CA LEU A 4 33.80 -6.89 60.51
C LEU A 4 32.41 -6.54 59.97
N ASN A 5 31.52 -6.03 60.82
CA ASN A 5 30.16 -5.63 60.41
C ASN A 5 30.16 -4.41 59.46
N ARG A 6 31.12 -3.48 59.58
CA ARG A 6 31.27 -2.36 58.63
C ARG A 6 31.77 -2.82 57.26
N PHE A 7 32.63 -3.85 57.21
CA PHE A 7 33.16 -4.36 55.95
C PHE A 7 32.11 -5.15 55.15
N GLN A 8 31.27 -5.93 55.84
CA GLN A 8 30.16 -6.64 55.19
C GLN A 8 29.05 -5.69 54.72
N CYS A 9 28.76 -4.63 55.48
CA CYS A 9 27.78 -3.61 55.06
C CYS A 9 28.24 -2.84 53.80
N LYS A 10 29.53 -2.51 53.69
CA LYS A 10 30.09 -1.89 52.46
C LYS A 10 30.09 -2.81 51.24
N ARG A 11 30.33 -4.12 51.41
CA ARG A 11 30.22 -5.10 50.30
C ARG A 11 28.78 -5.33 49.86
N GLY A 12 27.83 -5.38 50.80
CA GLY A 12 26.40 -5.49 50.49
C GLY A 12 25.87 -4.26 49.74
N GLN A 13 26.34 -3.06 50.09
CA GLN A 13 25.99 -1.81 49.39
C GLN A 13 26.55 -1.76 47.96
N ALA A 14 27.79 -2.24 47.74
CA ALA A 14 28.35 -2.31 46.39
C ALA A 14 27.59 -3.31 45.49
N LEU A 15 27.26 -4.50 46.01
CA LEU A 15 26.46 -5.50 45.29
C LEU A 15 25.04 -5.01 44.96
N ALA A 16 24.41 -4.26 45.87
CA ALA A 16 23.09 -3.67 45.63
C ALA A 16 23.15 -2.54 44.58
N LEU A 17 24.22 -1.75 44.56
CA LEU A 17 24.43 -0.71 43.56
C LEU A 17 24.65 -1.31 42.17
N ASP A 18 25.50 -2.34 42.05
CA ASP A 18 25.73 -3.05 40.79
C ASP A 18 24.44 -3.70 40.26
N ALA A 19 23.63 -4.30 41.14
CA ALA A 19 22.33 -4.86 40.77
C ALA A 19 21.33 -3.79 40.31
N ALA A 20 21.33 -2.61 40.94
CA ALA A 20 20.48 -1.49 40.55
C ALA A 20 20.88 -0.92 39.18
N ILE A 21 22.19 -0.75 38.93
CA ILE A 21 22.71 -0.31 37.63
C ILE A 21 22.35 -1.33 36.54
N ALA A 22 22.52 -2.63 36.81
CA ALA A 22 22.12 -3.69 35.89
C ALA A 22 20.62 -3.66 35.57
N CYS A 23 19.76 -3.43 36.56
CA CYS A 23 18.31 -3.28 36.34
C CYS A 23 17.98 -2.06 35.47
N ILE A 24 18.62 -0.91 35.73
CA ILE A 24 18.40 0.32 34.93
C ILE A 24 18.82 0.09 33.48
N LEU A 25 19.99 -0.53 33.25
CA LEU A 25 20.46 -0.86 31.91
C LEU A 25 19.51 -1.83 31.19
N ALA A 26 19.02 -2.86 31.88
CA ALA A 26 18.03 -3.79 31.33
C ALA A 26 16.72 -3.09 30.94
N LEU A 27 16.24 -2.17 31.77
CA LEU A 27 15.05 -1.36 31.49
C LEU A 27 15.26 -0.44 30.28
N LEU A 28 16.43 0.19 30.15
CA LEU A 28 16.75 1.03 28.99
C LEU A 28 16.78 0.22 27.69
N VAL A 29 17.38 -0.96 27.71
CA VAL A 29 17.38 -1.87 26.55
C VAL A 29 15.96 -2.30 26.18
N LEU A 30 15.13 -2.62 27.16
CA LEU A 30 13.71 -2.94 26.95
C LEU A 30 12.95 -1.78 26.32
N LEU A 31 13.14 -0.55 26.80
CA LEU A 31 12.49 0.64 26.25
C LEU A 31 12.89 0.89 24.79
N VAL A 32 14.18 0.75 24.47
CA VAL A 32 14.66 0.85 23.08
C VAL A 32 14.05 -0.26 22.20
N GLY A 33 13.98 -1.50 22.71
CA GLY A 33 13.36 -2.61 22.01
C GLY A 33 11.88 -2.39 21.71
N ILE A 34 11.10 -1.92 22.69
CA ILE A 34 9.67 -1.63 22.52
C ILE A 34 9.46 -0.54 21.46
N ASN A 35 10.25 0.54 21.49
CA ASN A 35 10.15 1.62 20.51
C ASN A 35 10.50 1.14 19.09
N ALA A 36 11.53 0.30 18.95
CA ALA A 36 11.92 -0.27 17.67
C ALA A 36 10.82 -1.18 17.10
N VAL A 37 10.22 -2.05 17.93
CA VAL A 37 9.13 -2.93 17.52
C VAL A 37 7.87 -2.13 17.16
N SER A 38 7.52 -1.11 17.94
CA SER A 38 6.38 -0.24 17.65
C SER A 38 6.55 0.48 16.31
N SER A 39 7.74 1.02 16.04
CA SER A 39 8.03 1.66 14.75
C SER A 39 7.94 0.68 13.57
N ALA A 40 8.49 -0.53 13.72
CA ALA A 40 8.40 -1.56 12.70
C ALA A 40 6.95 -1.98 12.43
N ALA A 41 6.14 -2.15 13.49
CA ALA A 41 4.73 -2.47 13.38
C ALA A 41 3.92 -1.36 12.68
N SER A 42 4.21 -0.09 12.97
CA SER A 42 3.58 1.04 12.27
C SER A 42 3.87 1.01 10.77
N ARG A 43 5.13 0.81 10.39
CA ARG A 43 5.54 0.70 8.97
C ARG A 43 4.88 -0.49 8.28
N ALA A 44 4.80 -1.63 8.96
CA ALA A 44 4.12 -2.82 8.43
C ALA A 44 2.62 -2.57 8.20
N LYS A 45 1.95 -1.85 9.11
CA LYS A 45 0.55 -1.47 8.96
C LYS A 45 0.32 -0.54 7.79
N GLU A 46 1.17 0.48 7.62
CA GLU A 46 1.12 1.39 6.46
C GLU A 46 1.34 0.64 5.13
N MET A 47 2.33 -0.25 5.08
CA MET A 47 2.57 -1.10 3.90
C MET A 47 1.37 -2.00 3.59
N GLN A 48 0.76 -2.60 4.62
CA GLN A 48 -0.42 -3.45 4.44
C GLN A 48 -1.63 -2.66 3.93
N GLU A 49 -1.85 -1.44 4.43
CA GLU A 49 -2.89 -0.54 3.92
C GLU A 49 -2.64 -0.20 2.45
N GLN A 50 -1.39 0.11 2.09
CA GLN A 50 -1.02 0.42 0.71
C GLN A 50 -1.25 -0.75 -0.24
N VAL A 51 -0.84 -1.97 0.12
CA VAL A 51 -1.07 -3.19 -0.67
C VAL A 51 -2.57 -3.47 -0.84
N SER A 52 -3.36 -3.26 0.21
CA SER A 52 -4.81 -3.44 0.15
C SER A 52 -5.48 -2.44 -0.82
N LEU A 53 -5.08 -1.16 -0.76
CA LEU A 53 -5.57 -0.12 -1.66
C LEU A 53 -5.16 -0.38 -3.11
N GLU A 54 -3.93 -0.81 -3.34
CA GLU A 54 -3.44 -1.17 -4.68
C GLU A 54 -4.19 -2.36 -5.27
N SER A 55 -4.38 -3.44 -4.48
CA SER A 55 -5.18 -4.60 -4.89
C SER A 55 -6.61 -4.18 -5.26
N ARG A 56 -7.23 -3.31 -4.48
CA ARG A 56 -8.57 -2.76 -4.77
C ARG A 56 -8.57 -1.94 -6.07
N ALA A 57 -7.57 -1.09 -6.28
CA ALA A 57 -7.45 -0.31 -7.51
C ALA A 57 -7.35 -1.23 -8.74
N ILE A 58 -6.53 -2.28 -8.65
CA ILE A 58 -6.38 -3.29 -9.71
C ILE A 58 -7.70 -3.98 -10.02
N SER A 59 -8.41 -4.49 -9.00
CA SER A 59 -9.69 -5.16 -9.20
C SER A 59 -10.73 -4.25 -9.85
N ILE A 60 -10.76 -2.96 -9.50
CA ILE A 60 -11.65 -1.99 -10.14
C ILE A 60 -11.26 -1.75 -11.60
N ALA A 61 -9.97 -1.58 -11.90
CA ALA A 61 -9.52 -1.41 -13.28
C ALA A 61 -9.87 -2.62 -14.15
N ASP A 62 -9.62 -3.83 -13.65
CA ASP A 62 -9.92 -5.06 -14.37
C ASP A 62 -11.44 -5.22 -14.60
N PHE A 63 -12.26 -4.85 -13.60
CA PHE A 63 -13.72 -4.80 -13.75
C PHE A 63 -14.16 -3.80 -14.83
N VAL A 64 -13.64 -2.56 -14.79
CA VAL A 64 -13.98 -1.50 -15.75
C VAL A 64 -13.59 -1.91 -17.17
N ILE A 65 -12.41 -2.48 -17.34
CA ILE A 65 -11.94 -2.99 -18.63
C ILE A 65 -12.92 -4.04 -19.15
N LYS A 66 -13.30 -5.00 -18.30
CA LYS A 66 -14.22 -6.08 -18.68
C LYS A 66 -15.61 -5.57 -19.04
N GLU A 67 -16.16 -4.65 -18.26
CA GLU A 67 -17.51 -4.09 -18.49
C GLU A 67 -17.54 -3.11 -19.67
N GLY A 68 -16.45 -2.38 -19.90
CA GLY A 68 -16.28 -1.47 -21.03
C GLY A 68 -15.88 -2.18 -22.33
N ALA A 69 -15.51 -3.46 -22.27
CA ALA A 69 -14.95 -4.19 -23.41
C ALA A 69 -15.95 -4.32 -24.58
N VAL A 70 -15.50 -4.04 -25.79
CA VAL A 70 -16.22 -4.36 -27.04
C VAL A 70 -15.71 -5.68 -27.60
N PHE A 71 -16.62 -6.59 -27.94
CA PHE A 71 -16.29 -7.81 -28.68
C PHE A 71 -16.65 -7.58 -30.15
N ARG A 72 -15.67 -7.64 -31.05
CA ARG A 72 -15.92 -7.74 -32.50
C ARG A 72 -15.87 -9.21 -32.90
N GLU A 73 -16.94 -9.73 -33.49
CA GLU A 73 -17.02 -11.10 -33.99
C GLU A 73 -16.33 -11.28 -35.36
N ASP A 74 -15.82 -10.18 -35.94
CA ASP A 74 -15.63 -10.08 -37.40
C ASP A 74 -14.18 -10.21 -37.89
N SER A 75 -13.17 -10.44 -37.04
CA SER A 75 -11.78 -10.41 -37.50
C SER A 75 -11.39 -11.70 -38.24
N ALA A 76 -11.12 -11.58 -39.54
CA ALA A 76 -10.46 -12.56 -40.43
C ALA A 76 -9.06 -13.04 -39.96
N TYR A 77 -8.67 -12.71 -38.72
CA TYR A 77 -7.39 -13.01 -38.08
C TYR A 77 -7.55 -13.94 -36.85
N GLY A 78 -8.71 -14.60 -36.70
CA GLY A 78 -9.03 -15.38 -35.50
C GLY A 78 -9.40 -14.47 -34.32
N PRO A 79 -9.65 -15.02 -33.11
CA PRO A 79 -9.96 -14.24 -31.93
C PRO A 79 -8.70 -13.48 -31.50
N ILE A 80 -8.44 -12.33 -32.12
CA ILE A 80 -7.50 -11.38 -31.55
C ILE A 80 -8.20 -10.88 -30.29
N ALA A 81 -7.66 -11.29 -29.15
CA ALA A 81 -8.06 -10.85 -27.83
C ALA A 81 -7.93 -9.32 -27.72
N HIS A 82 -8.93 -8.58 -28.19
CA HIS A 82 -9.09 -7.17 -27.85
C HIS A 82 -9.81 -7.09 -26.49
N THR A 83 -9.27 -7.76 -25.47
CA THR A 83 -9.75 -7.68 -24.07
C THR A 83 -9.59 -6.30 -23.45
N HIS A 84 -8.98 -5.34 -24.16
CA HIS A 84 -8.67 -4.01 -23.67
C HIS A 84 -9.23 -2.89 -24.54
N GLU A 85 -10.10 -3.21 -25.51
CA GLU A 85 -10.81 -2.19 -26.29
C GLU A 85 -12.02 -1.70 -25.50
N ILE A 86 -12.00 -0.44 -25.07
CA ILE A 86 -13.06 0.16 -24.25
C ILE A 86 -13.94 1.04 -25.12
N ASP A 87 -15.25 0.76 -25.09
CA ASP A 87 -16.27 1.67 -25.58
C ASP A 87 -16.45 2.83 -24.59
N GLU A 88 -16.10 4.03 -25.03
CA GLU A 88 -16.15 5.25 -24.24
C GLU A 88 -17.57 5.59 -23.80
N GLN A 89 -18.60 5.24 -24.59
CA GLN A 89 -20.00 5.46 -24.21
C GLN A 89 -20.40 4.52 -23.07
N ARG A 90 -20.02 3.24 -23.16
CA ARG A 90 -20.25 2.26 -22.07
C ARG A 90 -19.48 2.66 -20.83
N PHE A 91 -18.22 3.07 -20.96
CA PHE A 91 -17.42 3.60 -19.85
C PHE A 91 -18.10 4.79 -19.17
N ASN A 92 -18.57 5.78 -19.93
CA ASN A 92 -19.25 6.97 -19.40
C ASN A 92 -20.59 6.65 -18.71
N SER A 93 -21.18 5.49 -18.99
CA SER A 93 -22.39 5.01 -18.31
C SER A 93 -22.10 4.37 -16.94
N LEU A 94 -20.85 3.99 -16.67
CA LEU A 94 -20.45 3.42 -15.39
C LEU A 94 -20.32 4.54 -14.35
N SER A 95 -20.93 4.36 -13.18
CA SER A 95 -20.82 5.30 -12.06
C SER A 95 -20.03 4.69 -10.91
N PHE A 96 -19.12 5.47 -10.33
CA PHE A 96 -18.25 5.05 -9.23
C PHE A 96 -18.36 6.07 -8.09
N SER A 97 -18.77 5.62 -6.91
CA SER A 97 -19.11 6.50 -5.79
C SER A 97 -17.91 6.97 -4.94
N SER A 98 -16.79 6.23 -4.97
CA SER A 98 -15.62 6.53 -4.12
C SER A 98 -14.27 6.37 -4.84
N THR A 99 -14.29 6.09 -6.14
CA THR A 99 -13.11 5.78 -6.93
C THR A 99 -13.07 6.74 -8.10
N CYS A 100 -11.95 7.43 -8.27
CA CYS A 100 -11.78 8.31 -9.42
C CYS A 100 -11.27 7.47 -10.58
N ILE A 101 -12.03 7.43 -11.67
CA ILE A 101 -11.72 6.62 -12.84
C ILE A 101 -11.75 7.54 -14.07
N GLU A 102 -10.65 7.58 -14.80
CA GLU A 102 -10.49 8.42 -15.98
C GLU A 102 -9.96 7.59 -17.15
N LEU A 103 -10.47 7.88 -18.33
CA LEU A 103 -9.99 7.33 -19.59
C LEU A 103 -9.23 8.43 -20.32
N LEU A 104 -7.95 8.20 -20.61
CA LEU A 104 -7.04 9.18 -21.18
C LEU A 104 -6.53 8.72 -22.54
N ASN A 105 -6.43 9.65 -23.49
CA ASN A 105 -5.74 9.41 -24.75
C ASN A 105 -4.21 9.37 -24.54
N SER A 106 -3.47 8.86 -25.52
CA SER A 106 -2.00 8.91 -25.50
C SER A 106 -1.50 10.37 -25.32
N GLY A 107 -0.88 10.64 -24.16
CA GLY A 107 -0.39 11.99 -23.79
C GLY A 107 -1.28 12.78 -22.82
N GLY A 108 -2.49 12.29 -22.50
CA GLY A 108 -3.37 12.91 -21.52
C GLY A 108 -2.79 12.92 -20.10
N HIS A 109 -3.10 13.97 -19.34
CA HIS A 109 -2.79 14.04 -17.91
C HIS A 109 -4.03 13.68 -17.09
N ALA A 110 -3.85 12.81 -16.10
CA ALA A 110 -4.91 12.46 -15.17
C ALA A 110 -5.20 13.64 -14.24
N VAL A 111 -6.48 13.98 -14.08
CA VAL A 111 -6.95 14.94 -13.08
C VAL A 111 -7.29 14.21 -11.77
N CYS A 112 -7.56 12.91 -11.86
CA CYS A 112 -7.78 12.04 -10.70
C CYS A 112 -6.61 12.07 -9.71
N SER A 113 -6.96 12.19 -8.43
CA SER A 113 -6.03 12.05 -7.30
C SER A 113 -6.56 11.06 -6.26
N GLY A 114 -5.66 10.26 -5.69
CA GLY A 114 -5.95 9.27 -4.66
C GLY A 114 -4.67 8.90 -3.90
N LYS A 115 -4.79 8.08 -2.84
CA LYS A 115 -3.63 7.53 -2.13
C LYS A 115 -2.84 6.58 -3.03
N VAL A 116 -3.55 5.78 -3.84
CA VAL A 116 -2.96 4.87 -4.83
C VAL A 116 -3.65 5.10 -6.17
N CYS A 117 -2.86 5.26 -7.23
CA CYS A 117 -3.33 5.40 -8.60
C CYS A 117 -2.62 4.40 -9.49
N ILE A 118 -3.37 3.65 -10.28
CA ILE A 118 -2.82 2.73 -11.28
C ILE A 118 -3.19 3.19 -12.68
N LYS A 119 -2.37 2.82 -13.67
CA LYS A 119 -2.62 3.05 -15.09
C LYS A 119 -2.61 1.72 -15.83
N ARG A 120 -3.66 1.45 -16.62
CA ARG A 120 -3.75 0.29 -17.49
C ARG A 120 -3.80 0.75 -18.95
N PRO A 121 -2.98 0.18 -19.85
CA PRO A 121 -3.08 0.48 -21.27
C PRO A 121 -4.40 -0.11 -21.82
N VAL A 122 -5.09 0.66 -22.64
CA VAL A 122 -6.36 0.29 -23.26
C VAL A 122 -6.39 0.81 -24.70
N ILE A 123 -7.27 0.28 -25.52
CA ILE A 123 -7.56 0.80 -26.86
C ILE A 123 -8.92 1.50 -26.79
N LEU A 124 -9.01 2.71 -27.32
CA LEU A 124 -10.24 3.48 -27.34
C LEU A 124 -11.06 3.10 -28.57
N HIS A 125 -12.30 2.64 -28.40
CA HIS A 125 -13.10 2.12 -29.51
C HIS A 125 -13.34 3.18 -30.60
N SER A 126 -13.66 4.42 -30.20
CA SER A 126 -14.03 5.48 -31.14
C SER A 126 -12.90 5.90 -32.08
N SER A 127 -11.66 5.89 -31.59
CA SER A 127 -10.47 6.33 -32.34
C SER A 127 -9.54 5.21 -32.77
N MET A 128 -9.73 4.00 -32.22
CA MET A 128 -8.78 2.88 -32.33
C MET A 128 -7.35 3.24 -31.89
N GLU A 129 -7.21 4.25 -31.03
CA GLU A 129 -5.91 4.69 -30.50
C GLU A 129 -5.58 4.03 -29.16
N ALA A 130 -4.28 3.93 -28.88
CA ALA A 130 -3.82 3.54 -27.55
C ALA A 130 -4.09 4.67 -26.55
N GLY A 131 -4.67 4.30 -25.41
CA GLY A 131 -4.96 5.17 -24.28
C GLY A 131 -4.60 4.52 -22.95
N PHE A 132 -5.00 5.17 -21.87
CA PHE A 132 -4.79 4.69 -20.51
C PHE A 132 -6.08 4.82 -19.69
N LEU A 133 -6.46 3.73 -19.04
CA LEU A 133 -7.42 3.75 -17.95
C LEU A 133 -6.66 4.05 -16.65
N VAL A 134 -7.02 5.16 -16.00
CA VAL A 134 -6.47 5.57 -14.70
C VAL A 134 -7.51 5.29 -13.63
N VAL A 135 -7.11 4.56 -12.58
CA VAL A 135 -7.96 4.29 -11.42
C VAL A 135 -7.24 4.74 -10.17
N CYS A 136 -7.85 5.68 -9.43
CA CYS A 136 -7.33 6.20 -8.17
C CYS A 136 -8.28 5.86 -7.01
N VAL A 137 -7.72 5.29 -5.94
CA VAL A 137 -8.43 4.93 -4.70
C VAL A 137 -7.91 5.80 -3.55
N LYS A 138 -8.81 6.26 -2.68
CA LYS A 138 -8.53 7.03 -1.46
C LYS A 138 -8.46 6.15 -0.22
#